data_AF-A0A4Q1EPF6-F1
#
_entry.id   AF-A0A4Q1EPF6-F1
#
_cell.length_a   1.000
_cell.length_b   1.000
_cell.length_c   1.000
_cell.angle_alpha   90.00
_cell.angle_beta   90.00
_cell.angle_gamma   90.00
#
_symmetry.space_group_name_H-M   'P 1'
#
loop_
_entity.id
_entity.type
_entity.pdbx_description
1 polymer ?
#
loop_
_entity_poly.entity_id
_entity_poly.type
_entity_poly.pdbx_seq_one_letter_code
_entity_poly.pdbx_strand_id
1 'polypeptide(L)'
;MKIIVRNIFTGFLLLGSVILVNGQFLAASDTSESSVKKYKGIINANKDLVEFIEQLLLQKGLPKHLRNLALIESHFDRNITSGAGAVGVWQFMTAHANQYGLTEQGRTDLYKSTKTAAISLSNLYKKYNNWVTVVAAYNCGEGNIAKAMQASGSSQYHEFSKYLPLETINHVKKYLNACYATGELQSVLNNYNSSRINKVFFEGDRKTTQAALSETEINAGFSLKVVADELNIDVDKILVWNPGIVEELQKKGESSFYLPVDLMPDFLLRKNKILVRSIKEGANTQTQQ
;
A
#
# COMPACT_ATOMS: atom_id res chain seq x y z
N MET A 1 -15.54 44.72 50.73
CA MET A 1 -15.07 44.72 49.33
C MET A 1 -14.30 43.42 49.10
N LYS A 2 -14.82 42.62 48.17
CA LYS A 2 -14.43 41.32 47.60
C LYS A 2 -13.46 40.36 48.34
N ILE A 3 -14.00 39.14 48.45
CA ILE A 3 -13.50 37.91 49.06
C ILE A 3 -12.57 37.17 48.09
N ILE A 4 -11.53 36.57 48.65
CA ILE A 4 -10.66 35.56 48.04
C ILE A 4 -11.44 34.23 48.00
N VAL A 5 -11.63 33.64 46.82
CA VAL A 5 -11.87 32.18 46.70
C VAL A 5 -11.03 31.63 45.57
N ARG A 6 -10.34 30.55 45.92
CA ARG A 6 -9.35 29.77 45.18
C ARG A 6 -10.08 28.62 44.48
N ASN A 7 -10.09 28.57 43.14
CA ASN A 7 -10.49 27.40 42.35
C ASN A 7 -9.27 26.98 41.52
N ILE A 8 -8.45 26.03 42.00
CA ILE A 8 -8.56 24.57 41.80
C ILE A 8 -8.48 24.18 40.32
N PHE A 9 -7.32 23.64 39.98
CA PHE A 9 -6.98 22.83 38.82
C PHE A 9 -8.11 21.90 38.36
N THR A 10 -8.39 21.89 37.07
CA THR A 10 -8.72 20.67 36.33
C THR A 10 -8.25 20.87 34.89
N GLY A 11 -6.93 20.80 34.72
CA GLY A 11 -6.34 20.60 33.40
C GLY A 11 -6.78 19.21 32.93
N PHE A 12 -7.71 19.16 31.98
CA PHE A 12 -7.98 17.95 31.23
C PHE A 12 -6.78 17.72 30.32
N LEU A 13 -5.82 16.97 30.84
CA LEU A 13 -4.74 16.38 30.05
C LEU A 13 -5.41 15.29 29.22
N LEU A 14 -6.02 15.68 28.09
CA LEU A 14 -6.32 14.75 27.02
C LEU A 14 -4.96 14.28 26.52
N LEU A 15 -4.48 13.18 27.11
CA LEU A 15 -3.53 12.26 26.51
C LEU A 15 -4.18 11.79 25.20
N GLY A 16 -4.10 12.63 24.17
CA GLY A 16 -4.23 12.23 22.79
C GLY A 16 -3.15 11.20 22.58
N SER A 17 -3.53 9.94 22.71
CA SER A 17 -2.73 8.83 22.27
C SER A 17 -2.58 9.02 20.77
N VAL A 18 -1.49 9.68 20.37
CA VAL A 18 -0.94 9.53 19.03
C VAL A 18 -0.60 8.05 18.97
N ILE A 19 -1.56 7.24 18.50
CA ILE A 19 -1.27 5.87 18.13
C ILE A 19 -0.36 6.02 16.92
N LEU A 20 0.94 6.03 17.18
CA LEU A 20 1.96 5.80 16.18
C LEU A 20 1.72 4.38 15.65
N VAL A 21 0.86 4.24 14.63
CA VAL A 21 0.69 2.98 13.91
C VAL A 21 1.88 2.78 12.96
N ASN A 22 3.10 2.85 13.51
CA ASN A 22 4.34 2.44 12.87
C ASN A 22 4.70 1.01 13.29
N GLY A 23 3.70 0.12 13.28
CA GLY A 23 3.95 -1.31 13.32
C GLY A 23 4.45 -1.76 11.94
N GLN A 24 5.74 -2.04 11.80
CA GLN A 24 6.24 -2.71 10.61
C GLN A 24 5.88 -4.20 10.71
N PHE A 25 4.68 -4.55 10.24
CA PHE A 25 4.13 -5.91 10.37
C PHE A 25 4.73 -6.92 9.41
N LEU A 26 5.42 -6.46 8.35
CA LEU A 26 6.01 -7.28 7.31
C LEU A 26 7.45 -6.85 7.03
N ALA A 27 8.32 -7.83 6.85
CA ALA A 27 9.72 -7.68 6.47
C ALA A 27 10.17 -8.91 5.68
N ALA A 28 11.31 -8.79 4.99
CA ALA A 28 11.99 -9.97 4.48
C ALA A 28 12.47 -10.83 5.64
N SER A 29 12.25 -12.14 5.56
CA SER A 29 12.64 -13.10 6.59
C SER A 29 14.08 -13.59 6.44
N ASP A 30 14.65 -13.43 5.25
CA ASP A 30 16.03 -13.81 4.93
C ASP A 30 16.66 -12.74 4.04
N THR A 31 17.60 -12.01 4.63
CA THR A 31 18.36 -10.92 4.00
C THR A 31 19.84 -11.26 3.87
N SER A 32 20.20 -12.54 4.03
CA SER A 32 21.59 -13.00 3.97
C SER A 32 22.21 -12.80 2.58
N GLU A 33 23.51 -12.57 2.53
CA GLU A 33 24.24 -12.39 1.27
C GLU A 33 24.11 -13.60 0.34
N SER A 34 24.09 -14.81 0.89
CA SER A 34 23.91 -16.04 0.12
C SER A 34 22.54 -16.10 -0.56
N SER A 35 21.48 -15.71 0.14
CA SER A 35 20.12 -15.63 -0.40
C SER A 35 20.00 -14.55 -1.48
N VAL A 36 20.56 -13.36 -1.24
CA VAL A 36 20.61 -12.27 -2.22
C VAL A 36 21.37 -12.71 -3.48
N LYS A 37 22.54 -13.33 -3.31
CA LYS A 37 23.36 -13.85 -4.42
C LYS A 37 22.61 -14.92 -5.20
N LYS A 38 21.86 -15.81 -4.53
CA LYS A 38 21.04 -16.82 -5.19
C LYS A 38 19.99 -16.18 -6.11
N TYR A 39 19.15 -15.28 -5.59
CA TYR A 39 18.11 -14.64 -6.40
C TYR A 39 18.68 -13.83 -7.58
N LYS A 40 19.72 -13.03 -7.32
CA LYS A 40 20.40 -12.27 -8.38
C LYS A 40 21.05 -13.18 -9.42
N GLY A 41 21.65 -14.29 -8.99
CA GLY A 41 22.25 -15.28 -9.89
C GLY A 41 21.23 -15.87 -10.86
N ILE A 42 20.05 -16.24 -10.36
CA ILE A 42 18.97 -16.79 -11.20
C ILE A 42 18.44 -15.74 -12.18
N ILE A 43 18.24 -14.49 -11.74
CA ILE A 43 17.82 -13.40 -12.62
C ILE A 43 18.86 -13.14 -13.72
N ASN A 44 20.14 -13.06 -13.35
CA ASN A 44 21.22 -12.81 -14.30
C ASN A 44 21.35 -13.94 -15.33
N ALA A 45 21.19 -15.20 -14.91
CA ALA A 45 21.21 -16.36 -15.80
C ALA A 45 20.04 -16.39 -16.79
N ASN A 46 18.94 -15.69 -16.49
CA ASN A 46 17.71 -15.64 -17.29
C ASN A 46 17.41 -14.23 -17.83
N LYS A 47 18.43 -13.37 -17.97
CA LYS A 47 18.26 -11.92 -18.19
C LYS A 47 17.25 -11.57 -19.29
N ASP A 48 17.36 -12.19 -20.47
CA ASP A 48 16.48 -11.88 -21.61
C ASP A 48 15.01 -12.25 -21.33
N LEU A 49 14.77 -13.38 -20.65
CA LEU A 49 13.42 -13.79 -20.22
C LEU A 49 12.87 -12.83 -19.17
N VAL A 50 13.70 -12.42 -18.21
CA VAL A 50 13.31 -11.47 -17.17
C VAL A 50 12.94 -10.13 -17.79
N GLU A 51 13.77 -9.59 -18.69
CA GLU A 51 13.49 -8.33 -19.38
C GLU A 51 12.19 -8.41 -20.18
N PHE A 52 11.97 -9.51 -20.92
CA PHE A 52 10.71 -9.73 -21.63
C PHE A 52 9.48 -9.73 -20.70
N ILE A 53 9.57 -10.42 -19.56
CA ILE A 53 8.51 -10.46 -18.55
C ILE A 53 8.25 -9.05 -17.98
N GLU A 54 9.31 -8.33 -17.60
CA GLU A 54 9.20 -6.98 -17.06
C GLU A 54 8.53 -6.03 -18.05
N GLN A 55 8.91 -6.07 -19.32
CA GLN A 55 8.29 -5.24 -20.37
C GLN A 55 6.79 -5.54 -20.51
N LEU A 56 6.38 -6.81 -20.50
CA LEU A 56 4.96 -7.17 -20.57
C LEU A 56 4.18 -6.72 -19.33
N LEU A 57 4.76 -6.81 -18.13
CA LEU A 57 4.15 -6.30 -16.91
C LEU A 57 3.95 -4.77 -17.01
N LEU A 58 4.98 -4.04 -17.42
CA LEU A 58 4.93 -2.58 -17.55
C LEU A 58 3.90 -2.13 -18.60
N GLN A 59 3.82 -2.81 -19.75
CA GLN A 59 2.79 -2.57 -20.78
C GLN A 59 1.36 -2.74 -20.26
N LYS A 60 1.16 -3.48 -19.16
CA LYS A 60 -0.12 -3.68 -18.50
C LYS A 60 -0.31 -2.81 -17.26
N GLY A 61 0.59 -1.84 -17.03
CA GLY A 61 0.55 -0.96 -15.85
C GLY A 61 0.85 -1.70 -14.54
N LEU A 62 1.52 -2.85 -14.62
CA LEU A 62 1.90 -3.66 -13.46
C LEU A 62 3.35 -3.40 -13.07
N PRO A 63 3.67 -3.44 -11.76
CA PRO A 63 5.03 -3.22 -11.32
C PRO A 63 5.93 -4.39 -11.67
N LYS A 64 7.15 -4.09 -12.13
CA LYS A 64 8.15 -5.08 -12.55
C LYS A 64 8.51 -6.11 -11.48
N HIS A 65 8.41 -5.78 -10.19
CA HIS A 65 8.70 -6.70 -9.09
C HIS A 65 7.79 -7.95 -9.08
N LEU A 66 6.68 -7.96 -9.83
CA LEU A 66 5.86 -9.16 -10.01
C LEU A 66 6.54 -10.29 -10.78
N ARG A 67 7.62 -10.00 -11.53
CA ARG A 67 8.51 -11.05 -12.07
C ARG A 67 9.05 -11.98 -10.97
N ASN A 68 9.11 -11.51 -9.72
CA ASN A 68 9.60 -12.30 -8.60
C ASN A 68 8.65 -13.46 -8.25
N LEU A 69 7.39 -13.45 -8.73
CA LEU A 69 6.52 -14.63 -8.70
C LEU A 69 7.08 -15.72 -9.62
N ALA A 70 7.35 -15.40 -10.89
CA ALA A 70 7.99 -16.34 -11.82
C ALA A 70 9.35 -16.86 -11.29
N LEU A 71 10.12 -16.00 -10.62
CA LEU A 71 11.37 -16.39 -9.96
C LEU A 71 11.17 -17.47 -8.89
N ILE A 72 10.20 -17.30 -7.97
CA ILE A 72 10.00 -18.23 -6.84
C ILE A 72 9.18 -19.47 -7.22
N GLU A 73 8.40 -19.39 -8.30
CA GLU A 73 7.56 -20.48 -8.81
C GLU A 73 8.37 -21.48 -9.66
N SER A 74 9.21 -20.98 -10.57
CA SER A 74 9.87 -21.82 -11.58
C SER A 74 11.35 -21.54 -11.79
N HIS A 75 11.90 -20.50 -11.15
CA HIS A 75 13.20 -19.93 -11.54
C HIS A 75 13.27 -19.57 -13.04
N PHE A 76 12.13 -19.15 -13.61
CA PHE A 76 11.91 -18.86 -15.03
C PHE A 76 11.96 -20.07 -15.97
N ASP A 77 11.89 -21.30 -15.45
CA ASP A 77 11.80 -22.51 -16.27
C ASP A 77 10.40 -22.64 -16.91
N ARG A 78 10.37 -22.73 -18.25
CA ARG A 78 9.15 -22.87 -19.06
C ARG A 78 8.58 -24.29 -19.07
N ASN A 79 9.40 -25.28 -18.74
CA ASN A 79 9.08 -26.70 -18.91
C ASN A 79 8.82 -27.42 -17.58
N ILE A 80 8.96 -26.72 -16.45
CA ILE A 80 8.77 -27.32 -15.14
C ILE A 80 7.29 -27.60 -14.87
N THR A 81 7.03 -28.80 -14.33
CA THR A 81 5.71 -29.23 -13.85
C THR A 81 5.82 -29.62 -12.39
N SER A 82 5.01 -29.02 -11.51
CA SER A 82 4.97 -29.40 -10.10
C SER A 82 4.29 -30.76 -9.90
N GLY A 83 4.52 -31.39 -8.74
CA GLY A 83 3.81 -32.63 -8.39
C GLY A 83 2.28 -32.49 -8.32
N ALA A 84 1.78 -31.26 -8.19
CA ALA A 84 0.35 -30.96 -8.20
C ALA A 84 -0.20 -30.65 -9.62
N GLY A 85 0.66 -30.55 -10.64
CA GLY A 85 0.27 -30.27 -12.03
C GLY A 85 0.29 -28.79 -12.43
N ALA A 86 0.99 -27.93 -11.67
CA ALA A 86 1.25 -26.56 -12.07
C ALA A 86 2.34 -26.52 -13.15
N VAL A 87 2.18 -25.74 -14.22
CA VAL A 87 3.06 -25.79 -15.41
C VAL A 87 3.66 -24.42 -15.76
N GLY A 88 4.94 -24.46 -16.16
CA GLY A 88 5.65 -23.37 -16.80
C GLY A 88 6.09 -22.25 -15.86
N VAL A 89 6.47 -21.10 -16.47
CA VAL A 89 7.13 -19.98 -15.78
C VAL A 89 6.32 -19.46 -14.60
N TRP A 90 5.00 -19.40 -14.79
CA TRP A 90 4.05 -18.84 -13.83
C TRP A 90 3.33 -19.91 -13.00
N GLN A 91 3.72 -21.18 -13.14
CA GLN A 91 3.15 -22.34 -12.44
C GLN A 91 1.61 -22.32 -12.45
N PHE A 92 1.01 -22.20 -13.63
CA PHE A 92 -0.45 -22.22 -13.75
C PHE A 92 -1.00 -23.63 -13.49
N MET A 93 -1.93 -23.74 -12.56
CA MET A 93 -2.84 -24.89 -12.46
C MET A 93 -3.84 -24.89 -13.62
N THR A 94 -4.28 -26.06 -14.07
CA THR A 94 -5.21 -26.19 -15.21
C THR A 94 -6.51 -25.40 -15.00
N ALA A 95 -7.12 -25.49 -13.82
CA ALA A 95 -8.36 -24.76 -13.51
C ALA A 95 -8.17 -23.24 -13.60
N HIS A 96 -7.05 -22.72 -13.07
CA HIS A 96 -6.72 -21.30 -13.12
C HIS A 96 -6.43 -20.85 -14.55
N ALA A 97 -5.68 -21.64 -15.34
CA ALA A 97 -5.42 -21.35 -16.75
C ALA A 97 -6.74 -21.26 -17.55
N ASN A 98 -7.64 -22.22 -17.35
CA ASN A 98 -8.93 -22.28 -18.04
C ASN A 98 -9.81 -21.07 -17.72
N GLN A 99 -9.79 -20.54 -16.49
CA GLN A 99 -10.53 -19.32 -16.12
C GLN A 99 -10.18 -18.11 -17.01
N TYR A 100 -8.95 -18.07 -17.54
CA TYR A 100 -8.47 -17.00 -18.41
C TYR A 100 -8.36 -17.42 -19.89
N GLY A 101 -8.89 -18.59 -20.27
CA GLY A 101 -8.80 -19.11 -21.63
C GLY A 101 -7.39 -19.52 -22.07
N LEU A 102 -6.48 -19.76 -21.12
CA LEU A 102 -5.13 -20.23 -21.41
C LEU A 102 -5.15 -21.74 -21.60
N THR A 103 -4.79 -22.20 -22.80
CA THR A 103 -4.74 -23.63 -23.12
C THR A 103 -3.59 -24.33 -22.41
N GLU A 104 -3.65 -25.65 -22.36
CA GLU A 104 -2.59 -26.52 -21.80
C GLU A 104 -1.20 -26.18 -22.37
N GLN A 105 -1.08 -26.12 -23.70
CA GLN A 105 0.17 -25.75 -24.39
C GLN A 105 0.52 -24.28 -24.19
N GLY A 106 -0.47 -23.42 -23.91
CA GLY A 106 -0.24 -22.02 -23.59
C GLY A 106 0.45 -21.80 -22.24
N ARG A 107 0.39 -22.78 -21.32
CA ARG A 107 1.04 -22.68 -19.99
C ARG A 107 2.57 -22.64 -20.08
N THR A 108 3.16 -23.31 -21.08
CA THR A 108 4.62 -23.31 -21.32
C THR A 108 5.07 -22.18 -22.25
N ASP A 109 4.14 -21.58 -23.01
CA ASP A 109 4.39 -20.42 -23.87
C ASP A 109 4.60 -19.17 -23.01
N LEU A 110 5.81 -18.60 -23.07
CA LEU A 110 6.20 -17.45 -22.25
C LEU A 110 5.30 -16.23 -22.46
N TYR A 111 4.93 -15.92 -23.71
CA TYR A 111 4.12 -14.75 -24.01
C TYR A 111 2.68 -14.93 -23.54
N LYS A 112 2.06 -16.08 -23.88
CA LYS A 112 0.66 -16.36 -23.51
C LYS A 112 0.49 -16.49 -22.00
N SER A 113 1.39 -17.22 -21.34
CA SER A 113 1.36 -17.37 -19.88
C SER A 113 1.60 -16.03 -19.18
N THR A 114 2.58 -15.22 -19.61
CA THR A 114 2.85 -13.91 -18.98
C THR A 114 1.70 -12.92 -19.18
N LYS A 115 1.10 -12.88 -20.37
CA LYS A 115 -0.09 -12.07 -20.63
C LYS A 115 -1.26 -12.48 -19.72
N THR A 116 -1.44 -13.79 -19.54
CA THR A 116 -2.47 -14.34 -18.65
C THR A 116 -2.19 -14.00 -17.18
N ALA A 117 -0.94 -14.15 -16.74
CA ALA A 117 -0.51 -13.80 -15.39
C ALA A 117 -0.75 -12.32 -15.10
N ALA A 118 -0.42 -11.44 -16.04
CA ALA A 118 -0.69 -10.01 -15.90
C ALA A 118 -2.19 -9.71 -15.69
N ILE A 119 -3.07 -10.35 -16.48
CA ILE A 119 -4.52 -10.18 -16.32
C ILE A 119 -4.98 -10.71 -14.95
N SER A 120 -4.54 -11.90 -14.57
CA SER A 120 -4.87 -12.50 -13.28
C SER A 120 -4.41 -11.64 -12.10
N LEU A 121 -3.17 -11.16 -12.13
CA LEU A 121 -2.60 -10.31 -11.09
C LEU A 121 -3.30 -8.95 -11.01
N SER A 122 -3.68 -8.36 -12.15
CA SER A 122 -4.48 -7.14 -12.19
C SER A 122 -5.85 -7.34 -11.54
N ASN A 123 -6.53 -8.46 -11.81
CA ASN A 123 -7.82 -8.77 -11.21
C ASN A 123 -7.73 -8.99 -9.70
N LEU A 124 -6.73 -9.74 -9.24
CA LEU A 124 -6.44 -9.91 -7.82
C LEU A 124 -6.14 -8.56 -7.16
N TYR A 125 -5.36 -7.70 -7.81
CA TYR A 125 -5.03 -6.38 -7.27
C TYR A 125 -6.25 -5.47 -7.17
N LYS A 126 -7.15 -5.48 -8.17
CA LYS A 126 -8.43 -4.74 -8.08
C LYS A 126 -9.27 -5.20 -6.88
N LYS A 127 -9.21 -6.48 -6.52
CA LYS A 127 -9.96 -7.04 -5.40
C LYS A 127 -9.35 -6.73 -4.03
N TYR A 128 -8.03 -6.90 -3.90
CA TYR A 128 -7.36 -6.84 -2.60
C TYR A 128 -6.61 -5.53 -2.34
N ASN A 129 -6.35 -4.76 -3.40
CA ASN A 129 -5.69 -3.45 -3.37
C ASN A 129 -4.32 -3.43 -2.65
N ASN A 130 -3.63 -4.58 -2.58
CA ASN A 130 -2.26 -4.66 -2.10
C ASN A 130 -1.54 -5.91 -2.63
N TRP A 131 -0.26 -5.77 -2.96
CA TRP A 131 0.52 -6.86 -3.56
C TRP A 131 0.75 -8.05 -2.63
N VAL A 132 0.83 -7.84 -1.32
CA VAL A 132 1.06 -8.93 -0.34
C VAL A 132 -0.10 -9.93 -0.36
N THR A 133 -1.34 -9.43 -0.32
CA THR A 133 -2.54 -10.28 -0.39
C THR A 133 -2.70 -10.88 -1.79
N VAL A 134 -2.35 -10.15 -2.84
CA VAL A 134 -2.34 -10.69 -4.22
C VAL A 134 -1.40 -11.89 -4.34
N VAL A 135 -0.19 -11.81 -3.79
CA VAL A 135 0.79 -12.92 -3.82
C VAL A 135 0.28 -14.12 -3.03
N ALA A 136 -0.37 -13.90 -1.88
CA ALA A 136 -1.01 -14.97 -1.13
C ALA A 136 -2.16 -15.62 -1.93
N ALA A 137 -3.01 -14.80 -2.54
CA ALA A 137 -4.16 -15.25 -3.34
C ALA A 137 -3.73 -15.98 -4.62
N TYR A 138 -2.62 -15.60 -5.23
CA TYR A 138 -2.07 -16.28 -6.40
C TYR A 138 -1.69 -17.73 -6.10
N ASN A 139 -1.11 -17.99 -4.92
CA ASN A 139 -0.70 -19.33 -4.51
C ASN A 139 -1.87 -20.19 -3.98
N CYS A 140 -2.71 -19.65 -3.08
CA CYS A 140 -3.76 -20.46 -2.44
C CYS A 140 -5.16 -20.28 -3.03
N GLY A 141 -5.35 -19.35 -3.95
CA GLY A 141 -6.66 -19.00 -4.50
C GLY A 141 -7.49 -18.09 -3.58
N GLU A 142 -8.40 -17.34 -4.19
CA GLU A 142 -9.22 -16.32 -3.53
C GLU A 142 -10.16 -16.90 -2.44
N GLY A 143 -10.60 -18.15 -2.61
CA GLY A 143 -11.46 -18.84 -1.64
C GLY A 143 -10.77 -19.10 -0.30
N ASN A 144 -9.48 -19.44 -0.32
CA ASN A 144 -8.71 -19.63 0.91
C ASN A 144 -8.43 -18.29 1.60
N ILE A 145 -8.17 -17.23 0.83
CA ILE A 145 -8.07 -15.87 1.36
C ILE A 145 -9.39 -15.46 2.03
N ALA A 146 -10.54 -15.69 1.39
CA ALA A 146 -11.84 -15.35 1.96
C ALA A 146 -12.10 -16.08 3.29
N LYS A 147 -11.80 -17.39 3.35
CA LYS A 147 -11.91 -18.18 4.59
C LYS A 147 -10.99 -17.64 5.70
N ALA A 148 -9.75 -17.31 5.36
CA ALA A 148 -8.79 -16.76 6.32
C ALA A 148 -9.22 -15.39 6.87
N MET A 149 -9.71 -14.50 5.99
CA MET A 149 -10.24 -13.18 6.38
C MET A 149 -11.48 -13.31 7.28
N GLN A 150 -12.37 -14.27 6.97
CA GLN A 150 -13.54 -14.55 7.81
C GLN A 150 -13.12 -15.06 9.19
N ALA A 151 -12.16 -15.98 9.25
CA ALA A 151 -11.67 -16.57 10.50
C ALA A 151 -10.93 -15.56 11.39
N SER A 152 -10.24 -14.58 10.80
CA SER A 152 -9.56 -13.51 11.54
C SER A 152 -10.46 -12.34 11.92
N GLY A 153 -11.59 -12.17 11.23
CA GLY A 153 -12.41 -10.95 11.31
C GLY A 153 -11.75 -9.72 10.67
N SER A 154 -10.72 -9.91 9.85
CA SER A 154 -9.90 -8.82 9.29
C SER A 154 -9.46 -9.13 7.87
N SER A 155 -9.40 -8.09 7.03
CA SER A 155 -8.84 -8.21 5.68
C SER A 155 -7.36 -7.82 5.59
N GLN A 156 -6.70 -7.60 6.73
CA GLN A 156 -5.27 -7.28 6.73
C GLN A 156 -4.44 -8.57 6.76
N TYR A 157 -3.50 -8.70 5.83
CA TYR A 157 -2.70 -9.92 5.67
C TYR A 157 -2.04 -10.37 6.97
N HIS A 158 -1.40 -9.45 7.70
CA HIS A 158 -0.75 -9.77 8.97
C HIS A 158 -1.68 -10.33 10.07
N GLU A 159 -2.99 -10.10 9.97
CA GLU A 159 -3.98 -10.62 10.91
C GLU A 159 -4.56 -11.96 10.45
N PHE A 160 -4.85 -12.09 9.14
CA PHE A 160 -5.44 -13.33 8.60
C PHE A 160 -4.40 -14.38 8.21
N SER A 161 -3.12 -14.04 8.07
CA SER A 161 -2.10 -14.97 7.57
C SER A 161 -1.95 -16.23 8.42
N LYS A 162 -2.25 -16.15 9.73
CA LYS A 162 -2.22 -17.30 10.65
C LYS A 162 -3.26 -18.39 10.32
N TYR A 163 -4.25 -18.07 9.49
CA TYR A 163 -5.28 -19.02 9.01
C TYR A 163 -5.01 -19.51 7.57
N LEU A 164 -3.89 -19.12 6.97
CA LEU A 164 -3.48 -19.61 5.65
C LEU A 164 -2.66 -20.91 5.76
N PRO A 165 -2.63 -21.72 4.69
CA PRO A 165 -1.68 -22.82 4.59
C PRO A 165 -0.23 -22.35 4.80
N LEU A 166 0.57 -23.17 5.47
CA LEU A 166 1.99 -22.86 5.72
C LEU A 166 2.77 -22.62 4.41
N GLU A 167 2.41 -23.35 3.35
CA GLU A 167 2.96 -23.15 2.00
C GLU A 167 2.78 -21.71 1.53
N THR A 168 1.58 -21.14 1.67
CA THR A 168 1.25 -19.78 1.25
C THR A 168 1.96 -18.72 2.08
N ILE A 169 2.05 -18.93 3.40
CA ILE A 169 2.82 -18.05 4.29
C ILE A 169 4.28 -18.03 3.84
N ASN A 170 4.86 -19.20 3.54
CA ASN A 170 6.23 -19.32 3.05
C ASN A 170 6.39 -18.76 1.64
N HIS A 171 5.37 -18.86 0.79
CA HIS A 171 5.35 -18.28 -0.55
C HIS A 171 5.46 -16.76 -0.49
N VAL A 172 4.67 -16.10 0.37
CA VAL A 172 4.76 -14.65 0.61
C VAL A 172 6.14 -14.27 1.17
N LYS A 173 6.70 -15.04 2.11
CA LYS A 173 8.06 -14.79 2.62
C LYS A 173 9.12 -14.86 1.51
N LYS A 174 9.09 -15.90 0.67
CA LYS A 174 10.00 -16.04 -0.48
C LYS A 174 9.89 -14.83 -1.40
N TYR A 175 8.67 -14.38 -1.68
CA TYR A 175 8.43 -13.19 -2.50
C TYR A 175 9.04 -11.92 -1.90
N LEU A 176 8.86 -11.68 -0.59
CA LEU A 176 9.46 -10.53 0.10
C LEU A 176 11.00 -10.60 0.10
N ASN A 177 11.58 -11.79 0.28
CA ASN A 177 13.03 -12.00 0.22
C ASN A 177 13.57 -11.73 -1.20
N ALA A 178 12.85 -12.17 -2.23
CA ALA A 178 13.20 -11.84 -3.62
C ALA A 178 13.13 -10.33 -3.87
N CYS A 179 12.07 -9.65 -3.38
CA CYS A 179 11.95 -8.19 -3.49
C CYS A 179 13.04 -7.45 -2.72
N TYR A 180 13.52 -8.00 -1.59
CA TYR A 180 14.68 -7.46 -0.89
C TYR A 180 15.94 -7.58 -1.75
N ALA A 181 16.20 -8.78 -2.28
CA ALA A 181 17.36 -9.03 -3.13
C ALA A 181 17.40 -8.16 -4.39
N THR A 182 16.23 -7.82 -4.94
CA THR A 182 16.11 -7.01 -6.16
C THR A 182 15.90 -5.51 -5.92
N GLY A 183 15.73 -5.08 -4.67
CA GLY A 183 15.63 -3.67 -4.28
C GLY A 183 14.23 -3.05 -4.31
N GLU A 184 13.17 -3.85 -4.47
CA GLU A 184 11.78 -3.37 -4.51
C GLU A 184 10.97 -3.63 -3.23
N LEU A 185 11.57 -4.23 -2.19
CA LEU A 185 10.85 -4.53 -0.95
C LEU A 185 10.09 -3.33 -0.39
N GLN A 186 10.72 -2.15 -0.35
CA GLN A 186 10.07 -0.96 0.21
C GLN A 186 8.85 -0.51 -0.60
N SER A 187 8.87 -0.67 -1.92
CA SER A 187 7.69 -0.38 -2.76
C SER A 187 6.52 -1.30 -2.38
N VAL A 188 6.79 -2.59 -2.20
CA VAL A 188 5.79 -3.59 -1.79
C VAL A 188 5.23 -3.29 -0.40
N LEU A 189 6.10 -2.94 0.56
CA LEU A 189 5.69 -2.62 1.93
C LEU A 189 4.89 -1.31 1.99
N ASN A 190 5.29 -0.29 1.24
CA ASN A 190 4.55 0.98 1.15
C ASN A 190 3.16 0.76 0.54
N ASN A 191 3.06 -0.05 -0.50
CA ASN A 191 1.78 -0.43 -1.10
C ASN A 191 0.85 -1.13 -0.08
N TYR A 192 1.38 -2.09 0.68
CA TYR A 192 0.62 -2.76 1.73
C TYR A 192 0.18 -1.81 2.84
N ASN A 193 1.10 -0.99 3.36
CA ASN A 193 0.81 -0.03 4.43
C ASN A 193 -0.24 1.00 4.00
N SER A 194 -0.16 1.49 2.76
CA SER A 194 -1.15 2.42 2.20
C SER A 194 -2.54 1.79 2.14
N SER A 195 -2.63 0.52 1.69
CA SER A 195 -3.91 -0.21 1.66
C SER A 195 -4.50 -0.42 3.07
N ARG A 196 -3.65 -0.68 4.07
CA ARG A 196 -4.06 -0.88 5.45
C ARG A 196 -4.65 0.39 6.04
N ILE A 197 -3.95 1.51 5.84
CA ILE A 197 -4.39 2.85 6.25
C ILE A 197 -5.74 3.15 5.60
N ASN A 198 -5.84 3.03 4.27
CA ASN A 198 -7.09 3.32 3.56
C ASN A 198 -8.26 2.48 4.10
N LYS A 199 -8.04 1.21 4.44
CA LYS A 199 -9.10 0.38 5.02
C LYS A 199 -9.51 0.82 6.42
N VAL A 200 -8.54 1.08 7.30
CA VAL A 200 -8.79 1.50 8.68
C VAL A 200 -9.53 2.84 8.71
N PHE A 201 -9.17 3.78 7.84
CA PHE A 201 -9.75 5.12 7.83
C PHE A 201 -11.02 5.25 6.98
N PHE A 202 -11.21 4.45 5.92
CA PHE A 202 -12.30 4.66 4.95
C PHE A 202 -13.31 3.49 4.81
N GLU A 203 -12.97 2.28 5.25
CA GLU A 203 -13.88 1.11 5.18
C GLU A 203 -14.43 0.66 6.54
N GLY A 204 -13.88 1.16 7.64
CA GLY A 204 -14.25 0.76 9.01
C GLY A 204 -15.67 1.08 9.45
N ASP A 205 -16.39 2.00 8.77
CA ASP A 205 -17.75 2.40 9.14
C ASP A 205 -18.60 2.76 7.90
N ARG A 206 -18.83 1.80 7.00
CA ARG A 206 -19.82 1.95 5.91
C ARG A 206 -21.28 1.71 6.35
N LYS A 207 -21.61 2.02 7.61
CA LYS A 207 -22.99 2.26 8.02
C LYS A 207 -23.08 3.68 8.57
N THR A 208 -23.48 4.60 7.69
CA THR A 208 -23.95 5.96 8.00
C THR A 208 -22.96 6.84 8.74
N THR A 209 -22.17 7.65 8.04
CA THR A 209 -21.73 8.94 8.61
C THR A 209 -21.59 10.01 7.56
N GLN A 210 -22.52 10.94 7.66
CA GLN A 210 -22.40 12.31 7.23
C GLN A 210 -21.14 12.93 7.87
N ALA A 211 -20.24 13.49 7.05
CA ALA A 211 -19.28 14.53 7.40
C ALA A 211 -18.60 14.45 8.79
N ALA A 212 -17.97 13.32 9.14
CA ALA A 212 -17.06 13.31 10.29
C ALA A 212 -15.76 14.05 9.90
N LEU A 213 -15.37 15.05 10.69
CA LEU A 213 -14.09 15.75 10.56
C LEU A 213 -13.04 15.09 11.46
N SER A 214 -11.81 14.97 10.97
CA SER A 214 -10.62 14.53 11.68
C SER A 214 -9.70 15.72 11.89
N GLU A 215 -9.00 15.78 13.03
CA GLU A 215 -8.14 16.89 13.44
C GLU A 215 -6.64 16.53 13.34
N THR A 216 -5.84 17.52 12.97
CA THR A 216 -4.37 17.52 13.08
C THR A 216 -3.87 18.94 13.34
N GLU A 217 -2.60 19.13 13.67
CA GLU A 217 -2.01 20.48 13.78
C GLU A 217 -1.25 20.86 12.51
N ILE A 218 -1.38 22.12 12.10
CA ILE A 218 -0.54 22.73 11.05
C ILE A 218 0.04 24.05 11.56
N ASN A 219 1.19 24.44 11.01
CA ASN A 219 1.81 25.73 11.27
C ASN A 219 1.60 26.71 10.12
N ALA A 220 1.97 27.97 10.32
CA ALA A 220 1.81 29.06 9.35
C ALA A 220 2.60 28.87 8.03
N GLY A 221 3.49 27.87 7.96
CA GLY A 221 4.18 27.49 6.72
C GLY A 221 3.30 26.77 5.70
N PHE A 222 2.11 26.28 6.11
CA PHE A 222 1.17 25.64 5.20
C PHE A 222 0.30 26.67 4.45
N SER A 223 0.24 26.53 3.13
CA SER A 223 -0.68 27.29 2.29
C SER A 223 -1.95 26.48 2.08
N LEU A 224 -3.11 26.99 2.54
CA LEU A 224 -4.41 26.31 2.37
C LEU A 224 -4.74 26.07 0.90
N LYS A 225 -4.27 26.94 -0.01
CA LYS A 225 -4.42 26.75 -1.45
C LYS A 225 -3.60 25.56 -1.97
N VAL A 226 -2.36 25.41 -1.50
CA VAL A 226 -1.52 24.25 -1.86
C VAL A 226 -2.11 22.96 -1.28
N VAL A 227 -2.68 23.03 -0.07
CA VAL A 227 -3.41 21.90 0.52
C VAL A 227 -4.60 21.52 -0.37
N ALA A 228 -5.42 22.49 -0.77
CA ALA A 228 -6.56 22.27 -1.65
C ALA A 228 -6.15 21.65 -2.99
N ASP A 229 -5.12 22.19 -3.63
CA ASP A 229 -4.57 21.67 -4.89
C ASP A 229 -4.09 20.21 -4.77
N GLU A 230 -3.34 19.88 -3.71
CA GLU A 230 -2.78 18.53 -3.52
C GLU A 230 -3.84 17.49 -3.15
N LEU A 231 -4.96 17.93 -2.57
CA LEU A 231 -6.13 17.11 -2.27
C LEU A 231 -7.19 17.13 -3.38
N ASN A 232 -6.99 17.92 -4.42
CA ASN A 232 -7.95 18.11 -5.52
C ASN A 232 -9.36 18.50 -5.03
N ILE A 233 -9.41 19.45 -4.10
CA ILE A 233 -10.64 20.04 -3.56
C ILE A 233 -10.59 21.56 -3.66
N ASP A 234 -11.74 22.21 -3.50
CA ASP A 234 -11.82 23.66 -3.41
C ASP A 234 -11.31 24.14 -2.04
N VAL A 235 -10.50 25.21 -2.04
CA VAL A 235 -10.00 25.83 -0.82
C VAL A 235 -11.14 26.39 0.04
N ASP A 236 -12.26 26.79 -0.57
CA ASP A 236 -13.43 27.28 0.15
C ASP A 236 -14.04 26.17 1.03
N LYS A 237 -13.97 24.91 0.60
CA LYS A 237 -14.41 23.78 1.44
C LYS A 237 -13.54 23.61 2.67
N ILE A 238 -12.22 23.80 2.51
CA ILE A 238 -11.29 23.77 3.65
C ILE A 238 -11.64 24.89 4.63
N LEU A 239 -11.91 26.10 4.16
CA LEU A 239 -12.29 27.24 5.01
C LEU A 239 -13.61 27.03 5.74
N VAL A 240 -14.58 26.37 5.11
CA VAL A 240 -15.85 25.99 5.76
C VAL A 240 -15.65 25.03 6.92
N TRP A 241 -14.74 24.05 6.79
CA TRP A 241 -14.41 23.13 7.89
C TRP A 241 -13.49 23.73 8.95
N ASN A 242 -12.78 24.81 8.61
CA ASN A 242 -11.77 25.46 9.45
C ASN A 242 -12.05 26.96 9.61
N PRO A 243 -13.19 27.34 10.22
CA PRO A 243 -13.53 28.75 10.38
C PRO A 243 -12.48 29.46 11.26
N GLY A 244 -11.93 30.57 10.75
CA GLY A 244 -10.96 31.40 11.48
C GLY A 244 -9.51 30.93 11.43
N ILE A 245 -9.20 29.80 10.77
CA ILE A 245 -7.85 29.23 10.73
C ILE A 245 -6.79 30.19 10.20
N VAL A 246 -7.13 31.06 9.24
CA VAL A 246 -6.20 32.05 8.69
C VAL A 246 -5.75 33.02 9.78
N GLU A 247 -6.67 33.49 10.62
CA GLU A 247 -6.34 34.39 11.72
C GLU A 247 -5.54 33.67 12.81
N GLU A 248 -5.88 32.41 13.11
CA GLU A 248 -5.15 31.62 14.10
C GLU A 248 -3.70 31.38 13.69
N LEU A 249 -3.47 30.97 12.44
CA LEU A 249 -2.13 30.78 11.89
C LEU A 249 -1.33 32.09 11.89
N GLN A 250 -1.95 33.23 11.60
CA GLN A 250 -1.29 34.53 11.66
C GLN A 250 -0.96 34.97 13.08
N LYS A 251 -1.86 34.76 14.05
CA LYS A 251 -1.70 35.24 15.43
C LYS A 251 -0.81 34.32 16.28
N LYS A 252 -0.95 33.01 16.13
CA LYS A 252 -0.29 32.00 16.98
C LYS A 252 0.85 31.26 16.28
N GLY A 253 0.89 31.29 14.94
CA GLY A 253 1.87 30.53 14.15
C GLY A 253 1.48 29.06 13.95
N GLU A 254 0.45 28.57 14.62
CA GLU A 254 -0.09 27.22 14.55
C GLU A 254 -1.60 27.21 14.81
N SER A 255 -2.29 26.20 14.31
CA SER A 255 -3.73 26.03 14.49
C SER A 255 -4.13 24.56 14.30
N SER A 256 -5.22 24.17 14.95
CA SER A 256 -5.92 22.93 14.66
C SER A 256 -6.48 22.98 13.23
N PHE A 257 -6.33 21.86 12.53
CA PHE A 257 -6.71 21.69 11.15
C PHE A 257 -7.60 20.47 10.99
N TYR A 258 -8.80 20.71 10.49
CA TYR A 258 -9.87 19.76 10.32
C TYR A 258 -10.08 19.44 8.85
N LEU A 259 -10.08 18.17 8.50
CA LEU A 259 -10.53 17.70 7.19
C LEU A 259 -11.52 16.55 7.37
N PRO A 260 -12.42 16.33 6.41
CA PRO A 260 -13.20 15.11 6.36
C PRO A 260 -12.30 13.88 6.54
N VAL A 261 -12.82 12.91 7.28
CA VAL A 261 -12.11 11.66 7.56
C VAL A 261 -11.60 10.98 6.28
N ASP A 262 -12.28 11.17 5.14
CA ASP A 262 -11.90 10.66 3.82
C ASP A 262 -10.72 11.40 3.16
N LEU A 263 -10.40 12.62 3.60
CA LEU A 263 -9.34 13.47 3.03
C LEU A 263 -8.10 13.59 3.92
N MET A 264 -8.24 13.39 5.23
CA MET A 264 -7.14 13.55 6.18
C MET A 264 -5.93 12.63 5.89
N PRO A 265 -6.08 11.35 5.51
CA PRO A 265 -4.92 10.49 5.26
C PRO A 265 -4.06 10.94 4.07
N ASP A 266 -4.68 11.44 3.00
CA ASP A 266 -3.94 11.99 1.85
C ASP A 266 -3.16 13.25 2.24
N PHE A 267 -3.76 14.10 3.08
CA PHE A 267 -3.07 15.26 3.64
C PHE A 267 -1.87 14.84 4.47
N LEU A 268 -2.03 13.88 5.40
CA LEU A 268 -0.96 13.42 6.28
C LEU A 268 0.18 12.74 5.50
N LEU A 269 -0.14 11.91 4.51
CA LEU A 269 0.84 11.23 3.66
C LEU A 269 1.67 12.23 2.84
N ARG A 270 1.05 13.34 2.42
CA ARG A 270 1.67 14.38 1.60
C ARG A 270 2.12 15.60 2.42
N LYS A 271 1.98 15.58 3.74
CA LYS A 271 2.16 16.75 4.63
C LYS A 271 3.49 17.46 4.41
N ASN A 272 4.59 16.72 4.32
CA ASN A 272 5.92 17.29 4.06
C ASN A 272 6.04 17.86 2.63
N LYS A 273 5.49 17.18 1.62
CA LYS A 273 5.48 17.69 0.23
C LYS A 273 4.69 18.99 0.14
N ILE A 274 3.51 19.03 0.75
CA ILE A 274 2.62 20.19 0.83
C ILE A 274 3.34 21.34 1.52
N LEU A 275 3.99 21.12 2.67
CA LEU A 275 4.73 22.16 3.39
C LEU A 275 5.88 22.73 2.56
N VAL A 276 6.71 21.86 1.96
CA VAL A 276 7.82 22.30 1.11
C VAL A 276 7.32 23.12 -0.09
N ARG A 277 6.22 22.70 -0.73
CA ARG A 277 5.60 23.45 -1.83
C ARG A 277 5.01 24.79 -1.35
N SER A 278 4.33 24.79 -0.20
CA SER A 278 3.75 25.99 0.41
C SER A 278 4.81 27.08 0.67
N ILE A 279 5.95 26.69 1.23
CA ILE A 279 7.07 27.61 1.50
C ILE A 279 7.65 28.17 0.19
N LYS A 280 7.85 27.31 -0.82
CA LYS A 280 8.40 27.74 -2.12
C LYS A 280 7.49 28.73 -2.84
N GLU A 281 6.17 28.49 -2.84
CA GLU A 281 5.20 29.39 -3.47
C GLU A 281 5.05 30.71 -2.68
N GLY A 282 5.13 30.66 -1.35
CA GLY A 282 5.14 31.85 -0.49
C GLY A 282 6.35 32.76 -0.74
N ALA A 283 7.54 32.17 -0.90
CA ALA A 283 8.77 32.94 -1.16
C ALA A 283 8.75 33.69 -2.51
N ASN A 284 8.19 33.06 -3.56
CA ASN A 284 8.09 33.68 -4.89
C ASN A 284 7.09 34.85 -4.95
N THR A 285 6.13 34.91 -4.03
CA THR A 285 5.12 35.97 -3.99
C THR A 285 5.67 37.26 -3.35
N GLN A 286 6.68 37.15 -2.49
CA GLN A 286 7.35 38.32 -1.86
C GLN A 286 8.42 38.96 -2.73
N THR A 287 8.89 38.30 -3.79
CA THR A 287 9.89 38.84 -4.71
C THR A 287 9.29 39.67 -5.86
N GLN A 288 7.95 39.77 -5.91
CA GLN A 288 7.20 40.50 -6.93
C GLN A 288 6.43 41.72 -6.38
N GLN A 289 6.67 42.11 -5.11
CA GLN A 289 6.15 43.32 -4.49
C GLN A 289 7.26 44.34 -4.24
#